data_AF-A0A7C3YBR0-F1
#
_entry.id   AF-A0A7C3YBR0-F1
#
_cell.length_a   1.000
_cell.length_b   1.000
_cell.length_c   1.000
_cell.angle_alpha   90.00
_cell.angle_beta   90.00
_cell.angle_gamma   90.00
#
_symmetry.space_group_name_H-M   'P 1'
#
loop_
_entity.id
_entity.type
_entity.pdbx_description
1 polymer ?
#
loop_
_entity_poly.entity_id
_entity_poly.type
_entity_poly.pdbx_seq_one_letter_code
_entity_poly.pdbx_strand_id
1 'polypeptide(L)' 'RSVLMRMGVDSLTCKAVVAELEKRGLLGHGAGHVVWHCMQAWQCPAPEAARRLAAGEGWDLVAAKWGGAA' A
#
# COMPACT_ATOMS: atom_id res chain seq x y z
N ARG A 1 9.15 0.57 4.50
CA ARG A 1 9.67 1.76 3.79
C ARG A 1 10.76 1.44 2.77
N SER A 2 11.86 0.76 3.14
CA SER A 2 12.97 0.43 2.20
C SER A 2 12.55 -0.36 0.96
N VAL A 3 11.56 -1.26 1.08
CA VAL A 3 10.97 -1.99 -0.06
C VAL A 3 10.27 -1.02 -1.03
N LEU A 4 9.42 -0.13 -0.53
CA LEU A 4 8.69 0.84 -1.35
C LEU A 4 9.63 1.82 -2.07
N MET A 5 10.71 2.24 -1.41
CA MET A 5 11.72 3.10 -2.04
C MET A 5 12.43 2.39 -3.21
N ARG A 6 12.71 1.08 -3.09
CA ARG A 6 13.22 0.28 -4.22
C ARG A 6 12.21 0.08 -5.35
N MET A 7 10.92 0.25 -5.06
CA MET A 7 9.86 0.26 -6.08
C MET A 7 9.69 1.64 -6.74
N GLY A 8 10.53 2.63 -6.39
CA GLY A 8 10.49 3.97 -6.96
C GLY A 8 9.56 4.95 -6.24
N VAL A 9 9.00 4.57 -5.08
CA VAL A 9 8.15 5.45 -4.27
C VAL A 9 9.03 6.40 -3.43
N ASP A 10 8.69 7.68 -3.38
CA ASP A 10 9.42 8.65 -2.57
C ASP A 10 9.24 8.41 -1.05
N SER A 11 10.18 8.93 -0.26
CA SER A 11 10.23 8.69 1.18
C SER A 11 8.99 9.19 1.93
N LEU A 12 8.39 10.31 1.50
CA LEU A 12 7.22 10.90 2.16
C LEU A 12 6.00 10.02 1.94
N THR A 13 5.73 9.63 0.68
CA THR A 13 4.65 8.69 0.33
C THR A 13 4.85 7.34 1.00
N CYS A 14 6.10 6.82 1.04
CA CYS A 14 6.42 5.60 1.77
C CYS A 14 6.03 5.67 3.24
N LYS A 15 6.26 6.81 3.91
CA LYS A 15 5.89 7.01 5.30
C LYS A 15 4.37 7.04 5.47
N ALA A 16 3.67 7.75 4.60
CA ALA A 16 2.21 7.85 4.63
C ALA A 16 1.53 6.48 4.44
N VAL A 17 1.93 5.71 3.42
CA VAL A 17 1.39 4.36 3.17
C VAL A 17 1.63 3.43 4.36
N VAL A 18 2.83 3.44 4.93
CA VAL A 18 3.16 2.60 6.09
C VAL A 18 2.32 2.98 7.31
N ALA A 19 2.07 4.27 7.55
CA ALA A 19 1.21 4.73 8.63
C ALA A 19 -0.25 4.28 8.43
N GLU A 20 -0.77 4.33 7.20
CA GLU A 20 -2.12 3.82 6.90
C GLU A 20 -2.23 2.30 7.06
N LEU A 21 -1.20 1.56 6.64
CA LEU A 21 -1.13 0.10 6.86
C LEU A 21 -1.10 -0.25 8.35
N GLU A 22 -0.40 0.53 9.16
CA GLU A 22 -0.32 0.35 10.61
C GLU A 22 -1.68 0.54 11.27
N LYS A 23 -2.36 1.65 10.96
CA LYS A 23 -3.72 1.95 11.45
C LYS A 23 -4.73 0.86 11.14
N ARG A 24 -4.52 0.14 10.04
CA ARG A 24 -5.43 -0.91 9.54
C ARG A 24 -4.98 -2.32 9.93
N GLY A 25 -3.88 -2.48 10.67
CA GLY A 25 -3.36 -3.79 11.07
C GLY A 25 -2.73 -4.61 9.93
N LEU A 26 -2.44 -3.99 8.79
CA LEU A 26 -2.01 -4.67 7.56
C LEU A 26 -0.49 -4.76 7.38
N LEU A 27 0.29 -4.20 8.31
CA LEU A 27 1.76 -4.24 8.22
C LEU A 27 2.33 -5.66 8.18
N GLY A 28 1.66 -6.62 8.82
CA GLY A 28 2.05 -8.04 8.80
C GLY A 28 2.03 -8.68 7.41
N HIS A 29 1.25 -8.14 6.48
CA HIS A 29 1.20 -8.62 5.09
C HIS A 29 2.28 -8.00 4.18
N GLY A 30 3.01 -7.01 4.70
CA GLY A 30 4.11 -6.34 4.00
C GLY A 30 3.64 -5.23 3.07
N ALA A 31 4.13 -4.02 3.31
CA ALA A 31 3.76 -2.82 2.54
C ALA A 31 4.03 -2.94 1.03
N GLY A 32 5.13 -3.60 0.64
CA GLY A 32 5.45 -3.81 -0.78
C GLY A 32 4.44 -4.71 -1.49
N HIS A 33 3.93 -5.74 -0.80
CA HIS A 33 2.93 -6.65 -1.37
C HIS A 33 1.57 -5.95 -1.53
N VAL A 34 1.18 -5.12 -0.55
CA VAL A 34 -0.05 -4.32 -0.66
C VAL A 34 0.02 -3.35 -1.83
N VAL A 35 1.12 -2.59 -1.97
CA VAL A 35 1.31 -1.67 -3.10
C VAL A 35 1.34 -2.43 -4.41
N TRP A 36 2.05 -3.57 -4.49
CA TRP A 36 2.07 -4.40 -5.70
C TRP A 36 0.69 -4.90 -6.09
N HIS A 37 -0.13 -5.35 -5.13
CA HIS A 37 -1.48 -5.79 -5.43
C HIS A 37 -2.34 -4.66 -6.01
N CYS A 38 -2.23 -3.45 -5.45
CA CYS A 38 -2.91 -2.27 -5.95
C CYS A 38 -2.41 -1.86 -7.34
N MET A 39 -1.11 -1.99 -7.62
CA MET A 39 -0.56 -1.80 -8.96
C MET A 39 -1.21 -2.74 -9.98
N GLN A 40 -1.40 -4.02 -9.62
CA GLN A 40 -2.05 -4.98 -10.53
C GLN A 40 -3.52 -4.63 -10.76
N ALA A 41 -4.26 -4.30 -9.70
CA ALA A 41 -5.69 -3.98 -9.80
C ALA A 41 -5.97 -2.68 -10.55
N TRP A 42 -5.11 -1.67 -10.40
CA TRP A 42 -5.26 -0.36 -11.03
C TRP A 42 -4.48 -0.20 -12.32
N GLN A 43 -3.72 -1.23 -12.71
CA GLN A 43 -2.82 -1.22 -13.86
C GLN A 43 -1.93 0.04 -13.89
N CYS A 44 -1.38 0.40 -12.74
CA CYS A 44 -0.59 1.62 -12.57
C CYS A 44 0.79 1.31 -11.93
N PRO A 45 1.79 2.19 -12.10
CA PRO A 45 3.10 1.98 -11.51
C PRO A 45 3.07 2.18 -9.98
N ALA A 46 4.12 1.71 -9.29
CA ALA A 46 4.20 1.73 -7.84
C ALA A 46 4.06 3.12 -7.19
N PRO A 47 4.67 4.20 -7.73
CA PRO A 47 4.52 5.53 -7.15
C PRO A 47 3.06 5.98 -7.15
N GLU A 48 2.34 5.73 -8.24
CA GLU A 48 0.93 6.10 -8.37
C GLU A 48 0.03 5.29 -7.42
N ALA A 49 0.23 3.97 -7.36
CA ALA A 49 -0.49 3.11 -6.43
C ALA A 49 -0.26 3.53 -4.97
N ALA A 50 0.99 3.84 -4.61
CA ALA A 50 1.34 4.29 -3.27
C ALA A 50 0.71 5.65 -2.94
N ARG A 51 0.64 6.57 -3.91
CA ARG A 51 0.01 7.89 -3.74
C ARG A 51 -1.48 7.78 -3.46
N ARG A 52 -2.18 6.90 -4.18
CA ARG A 52 -3.61 6.61 -3.96
C ARG A 52 -3.87 6.00 -2.59
N LEU A 53 -3.07 4.99 -2.20
CA LEU A 53 -3.16 4.41 -0.87
C LEU A 53 -2.90 5.44 0.24
N ALA A 54 -1.90 6.29 0.07
CA ALA A 54 -1.61 7.39 0.99
C ALA A 54 -2.74 8.42 1.08
N ALA A 55 -3.49 8.63 -0.01
CA ALA A 55 -4.67 9.49 -0.05
C ALA A 55 -5.93 8.84 0.57
N GLY A 56 -5.85 7.58 1.00
CA GLY A 56 -6.99 6.86 1.56
C GLY A 56 -7.82 6.10 0.52
N GLU A 57 -7.35 5.97 -0.71
CA GLU A 57 -8.05 5.26 -1.78
C GLU A 57 -7.62 3.79 -1.86
N GLY A 58 -8.54 2.89 -2.24
CA GLY A 58 -8.19 1.49 -2.51
C GLY A 58 -8.15 0.56 -1.32
N TRP A 59 -8.44 1.05 -0.12
CA TRP A 59 -8.42 0.20 1.06
C TRP A 59 -9.51 -0.87 1.06
N ASP A 60 -10.63 -0.66 0.37
CA ASP A 60 -11.66 -1.69 0.19
C ASP A 60 -11.13 -2.88 -0.64
N LEU A 61 -10.34 -2.60 -1.68
CA LEU A 61 -9.65 -3.63 -2.47
C LEU A 61 -8.65 -4.40 -1.60
N VAL A 62 -7.86 -3.68 -0.79
CA VAL A 62 -6.90 -4.29 0.13
C VAL A 62 -7.64 -5.12 1.19
N ALA A 63 -8.76 -4.63 1.71
CA ALA A 63 -9.60 -5.34 2.67
C ALA A 63 -10.30 -6.57 2.04
N ALA A 64 -10.67 -6.53 0.77
CA ALA A 64 -11.21 -7.71 0.09
C ALA A 64 -10.20 -8.86 0.04
N LYS A 65 -8.90 -8.56 -0.02
CA LYS A 65 -7.83 -9.57 -0.04
C LYS A 65 -7.31 -9.95 1.35
N TRP A 66 -7.20 -8.99 2.27
CA TRP A 66 -6.55 -9.18 3.58
C TRP A 66 -7.43 -8.80 4.79
N GLY A 67 -8.57 -8.15 4.57
CA GLY A 67 -9.53 -7.75 5.62
C GLY A 67 -10.34 -8.91 6.22
N GLY A 68 -9.87 -10.14 6.05
CA GLY A 68 -10.42 -11.34 6.69
C GLY A 68 -9.72 -11.75 7.98
N ALA A 69 -8.84 -10.93 8.54
CA ALA A 69 -8.15 -11.24 9.80
C ALA A 69 -8.78 -10.46 10.96
N ALA A 70 -9.79 -11.09 11.58
CA ALA A 70 -10.07 -10.92 13.01
C ALA A 70 -9.06 -11.76 13.82
#